data_AF-A0A1G9URA0-F1
#
_entry.id   AF-A0A1G9URA0-F1
#
_cell.length_a   1.000
_cell.length_b   1.000
_cell.length_c   1.000
_cell.angle_alpha   90.00
_cell.angle_beta   90.00
_cell.angle_gamma   90.00
#
_symmetry.space_group_name_H-M   'P 1'
#
loop_
_entity.id
_entity.type
_entity.pdbx_description
1 polymer ?
#
loop_
_entity_poly.entity_id
_entity_poly.type
_entity_poly.pdbx_seq_one_letter_code
_entity_poly.pdbx_strand_id
1 'polypeptide(L)'
;MRREIIDYLHSRPDLKFFMREQPKWYRDLSRNPMLLEVMVKEADVFFGRTFGQRIDKFHNQVKTVGLMMDFLSMMGKGEDL
;
A
#
# COMPACT_ATOMS: atom_id res chain seq x y z
N MET A 1 -2.05 -2.04 22.32
CA MET A 1 -2.88 -1.39 21.28
C MET A 1 -4.29 -1.98 21.32
N ARG A 2 -5.34 -1.16 21.35
CA ARG A 2 -6.73 -1.66 21.43
C ARG A 2 -7.14 -2.36 20.13
N ARG A 3 -8.04 -3.34 20.23
CA ARG A 3 -8.55 -4.11 19.07
C ARG A 3 -9.24 -3.24 18.03
N GLU A 4 -10.06 -2.28 18.46
CA GLU A 4 -10.74 -1.31 17.57
C GLU A 4 -9.77 -0.57 16.65
N ILE A 5 -8.57 -0.23 17.13
CA ILE A 5 -7.54 0.45 16.33
C ILE A 5 -6.89 -0.54 15.36
N ILE A 6 -6.66 -1.77 15.81
CA ILE A 6 -6.11 -2.82 14.95
C ILE A 6 -7.10 -3.09 13.79
N ASP A 7 -8.38 -3.29 14.06
CA ASP A 7 -9.42 -3.46 13.03
C ASP A 7 -9.49 -2.25 12.07
N TYR A 8 -9.36 -1.04 12.60
CA TYR A 8 -9.30 0.19 11.78
C TYR A 8 -8.08 0.21 10.85
N LEU A 9 -6.90 -0.21 11.35
CA LEU A 9 -5.67 -0.31 10.56
C LEU A 9 -5.68 -1.46 9.56
N HIS A 10 -6.40 -2.54 9.86
CA HIS A 10 -6.63 -3.62 8.91
C HIS A 10 -7.52 -3.17 7.76
N SER A 11 -8.49 -2.30 8.05
CA SER A 11 -9.38 -1.70 7.06
C SER A 11 -8.67 -0.64 6.17
N ARG A 12 -7.52 -0.12 6.61
CA ARG A 12 -6.73 0.91 5.89
C ARG A 12 -5.27 0.50 5.68
N PRO A 13 -4.93 -0.19 4.57
CA PRO A 13 -3.58 -0.66 4.31
C PRO A 13 -2.55 0.47 4.16
N ASP A 14 -2.99 1.67 3.77
CA ASP A 14 -2.20 2.90 3.75
C ASP A 14 -1.66 3.27 5.13
N LEU A 15 -2.52 3.38 6.16
CA LEU A 15 -2.09 3.62 7.53
C LEU A 15 -1.15 2.53 8.04
N LYS A 16 -1.41 1.27 7.68
CA LYS A 16 -0.53 0.14 8.03
C LYS A 16 0.86 0.29 7.39
N PHE A 17 0.93 0.76 6.16
CA PHE A 17 2.20 1.07 5.50
C PHE A 17 2.92 2.25 6.19
N PHE A 18 2.20 3.31 6.51
CA PHE A 18 2.76 4.46 7.23
C PHE A 18 3.34 4.07 8.60
N MET A 19 2.66 3.18 9.33
CA MET A 19 3.20 2.67 10.60
C MET A 19 4.46 1.82 10.44
N ARG A 20 4.63 1.11 9.32
CA ARG A 20 5.88 0.40 9.03
C ARG A 20 7.03 1.37 8.76
N GLU A 21 6.77 2.46 8.05
CA GLU A 21 7.75 3.51 7.81
C GLU A 21 8.11 4.27 9.09
N GLN A 22 7.13 4.47 9.97
CA GLN A 22 7.31 5.19 11.23
C GLN A 22 6.92 4.32 12.43
N PRO A 23 7.82 3.43 12.88
CA PRO A 23 7.53 2.50 13.96
C PRO A 23 7.30 3.18 15.33
N LYS A 24 7.61 4.48 15.45
CA LYS A 24 7.25 5.31 16.62
C LYS A 24 5.76 5.18 16.96
N TRP A 25 4.91 5.17 15.92
CA TRP A 25 3.46 5.16 16.06
C TRP A 25 2.91 3.88 16.69
N TYR A 26 3.58 2.73 16.53
CA TYR A 26 3.19 1.51 17.25
C TYR A 26 3.29 1.69 18.77
N ARG A 27 4.35 2.35 19.24
CA ARG A 27 4.53 2.62 20.67
C ARG A 27 3.58 3.72 21.14
N ASP A 28 3.46 4.80 20.39
CA ASP A 28 2.62 5.94 20.76
C ASP A 28 1.14 5.56 20.84
N LEU A 29 0.62 4.82 19.85
CA LEU A 29 -0.77 4.35 19.86
C LEU A 29 -1.02 3.22 20.86
N SER A 30 0.01 2.45 21.21
CA SER A 30 -0.12 1.46 22.27
C SER A 30 -0.16 2.10 23.66
N ARG A 31 0.47 3.27 23.84
CA ARG A 31 0.45 4.04 25.10
C ARG A 31 -0.76 4.95 25.20
N ASN A 32 -1.09 5.67 24.13
CA ASN A 32 -2.24 6.56 24.06
C ASN A 32 -3.04 6.33 22.76
N PRO A 33 -4.18 5.63 22.84
CA PRO A 33 -5.02 5.35 21.67
C PRO A 33 -5.65 6.60 21.05
N MET A 34 -5.75 7.72 21.78
CA MET A 34 -6.34 8.97 21.25
C MET A 34 -5.47 9.66 20.20
N LEU A 35 -4.20 9.27 20.10
CA LEU A 35 -3.30 9.80 19.08
C LEU A 35 -3.58 9.24 17.67
N LEU A 36 -4.55 8.34 17.52
CA LEU A 36 -4.95 7.78 16.24
C LEU A 36 -5.29 8.87 15.22
N GLU A 37 -6.07 9.87 15.62
CA GLU A 37 -6.48 10.96 14.72
C GLU A 37 -5.29 11.83 14.29
N VAL A 38 -4.32 12.02 15.19
CA VAL A 38 -3.07 12.75 14.89
C VAL A 38 -2.23 11.96 13.89
N MET A 39 -2.09 10.65 14.12
CA MET A 39 -1.40 9.74 13.20
C MET A 39 -2.05 9.74 11.82
N VAL A 40 -3.38 9.71 11.74
CA VAL A 40 -4.11 9.78 10.47
C VAL A 40 -3.84 11.10 9.73
N LYS A 41 -3.85 12.25 10.41
CA LYS A 41 -3.49 13.54 9.79
C LYS A 41 -2.05 13.57 9.31
N GLU A 42 -1.12 13.03 10.10
CA GLU A 42 0.30 12.95 9.72
C GLU A 42 0.51 12.01 8.52
N ALA A 43 -0.22 10.89 8.50
CA ALA A 43 -0.26 9.96 7.37
C ALA A 43 -0.85 10.61 6.13
N ASP A 44 -1.92 11.39 6.26
CA ASP A 44 -2.54 12.12 5.14
C ASP A 44 -1.59 13.17 4.54
N VAL A 45 -0.81 13.87 5.36
CA VAL A 45 0.25 14.78 4.87
C VAL A 45 1.42 14.03 4.23
N PHE A 46 1.78 12.86 4.77
CA PHE A 46 2.83 12.00 4.22
C PHE A 46 2.39 11.40 2.87
N PHE A 47 1.16 10.90 2.79
CA PHE A 47 0.57 10.38 1.56
C PHE A 47 0.24 11.49 0.59
N GLY A 48 -0.30 12.64 0.98
CA GLY A 48 -0.52 13.78 0.08
C GLY A 48 0.75 14.18 -0.71
N ARG A 49 1.93 13.97 -0.12
CA ARG A 49 3.23 14.15 -0.81
C ARG A 49 3.75 12.90 -1.55
N THR A 50 3.32 11.69 -1.19
CA THR A 50 3.87 10.42 -1.68
C THR A 50 2.90 9.57 -2.53
N PHE A 51 1.59 9.85 -2.48
CA PHE A 51 0.52 9.02 -3.05
C PHE A 51 0.51 9.08 -4.59
N GLY A 52 0.89 10.22 -5.17
CA GLY A 52 1.08 10.36 -6.61
C GLY A 52 2.10 9.37 -7.19
N GLN A 53 3.12 8.95 -6.41
CA GLN A 53 4.16 8.04 -6.91
C GLN A 53 3.87 6.55 -6.67
N ARG A 54 3.02 6.18 -5.70
CA ARG A 54 2.78 4.77 -5.34
C ARG A 54 1.63 4.11 -6.08
N ILE A 55 0.57 4.85 -6.45
CA ILE A 55 -0.46 4.33 -7.38
C ILE A 55 0.16 3.97 -8.73
N ASP A 56 1.10 4.79 -9.21
CA ASP A 56 1.80 4.54 -10.47
C ASP A 56 2.56 3.20 -10.46
N LYS A 57 3.22 2.87 -9.34
CA LYS A 57 3.93 1.59 -9.19
C LYS A 57 2.99 0.39 -9.13
N PHE A 58 1.82 0.52 -8.51
CA PHE A 58 0.83 -0.58 -8.48
C PHE A 58 0.21 -0.81 -9.87
N HIS A 59 -0.02 0.26 -10.64
CA HIS A 59 -0.51 0.15 -12.02
C HIS A 59 0.57 -0.41 -12.97
N ASN A 60 1.85 -0.05 -12.77
CA ASN A 60 2.94 -0.53 -13.62
C ASN A 60 3.25 -2.03 -13.46
N GLN A 61 3.06 -2.62 -12.28
CA GLN A 61 3.27 -4.07 -12.12
C GLN A 61 2.27 -4.91 -12.93
N VAL A 62 1.04 -4.44 -13.10
CA VAL A 62 0.03 -5.16 -13.91
C VAL A 62 0.34 -5.06 -15.41
N LYS A 63 0.87 -3.92 -15.88
CA LYS A 63 1.28 -3.73 -17.29
C LYS A 63 2.41 -4.68 -17.70
N THR A 64 3.34 -4.99 -16.80
CA THR A 64 4.44 -5.94 -17.09
C THR A 64 3.93 -7.38 -17.25
N VAL A 65 2.92 -7.80 -16.47
CA VAL A 65 2.31 -9.13 -16.62
C VAL A 65 1.54 -9.25 -17.94
N GLY A 66 0.83 -8.19 -18.35
CA GLY A 66 0.16 -8.15 -19.66
C GLY A 66 1.14 -8.32 -20.82
N LEU A 67 2.27 -7.61 -20.77
CA LEU A 67 3.30 -7.69 -21.82
C LEU A 67 3.97 -9.07 -21.90
N MET A 68 4.16 -9.75 -20.76
CA MET A 68 4.68 -11.13 -20.72
C MET A 68 3.68 -12.14 -21.29
N MET A 69 2.38 -11.99 -20.98
CA MET A 69 1.33 -12.85 -21.54
C MET A 69 1.18 -12.67 -23.05
N ASP A 70 1.28 -11.44 -23.56
CA ASP A 70 1.24 -11.15 -25.00
C ASP A 70 2.43 -11.80 -25.74
N PHE A 71 3.63 -11.78 -25.15
CA PHE A 71 4.81 -12.44 -25.74
C PHE A 71 4.68 -13.97 -25.76
N LEU A 72 4.18 -14.58 -24.69
CA LEU A 72 3.90 -16.03 -24.63
C LEU A 72 2.81 -16.44 -25.65
N SER A 73 1.75 -15.64 -25.78
CA SER A 73 0.68 -15.86 -26.77
C SER A 73 1.20 -15.74 -28.21
N MET A 74 2.09 -14.79 -28.47
CA MET A 74 2.70 -14.59 -29.79
C MET A 74 3.69 -15.70 -30.15
N MET A 75 4.41 -16.25 -29.17
CA MET A 75 5.34 -17.37 -29.38
C MET A 75 4.61 -18.72 -29.53
N GLY A 76 3.58 -18.98 -28.72
CA GLY A 76 2.77 -20.20 -28.80
C GLY A 76 1.87 -20.28 -30.05
N LYS A 77 1.73 -19.19 -30.80
CA LYS A 77 0.98 -19.14 -32.06
C LYS A 77 1.87 -19.26 -33.31
N GLY A 78 3.18 -19.47 -33.13
CA GLY A 78 4.17 -19.60 -34.20
C GLY A 78 4.63 -21.02 -34.53
N GLU A 79 4.04 -22.06 -33.93
CA GLU A 79 4.43 -23.48 -34.16
C GLU A 79 3.49 -24.25 -35.13
N ASP A 80 2.61 -23.56 -35.87
CA ASP A 80 1.61 -24.18 -36.77
C ASP A 80 1.62 -23.63 -38.22
N LEU A 81 2.78 -23.20 -38.75
CA LEU A 81 3.01 -22.92 -40.18
C LEU A 81 4.45 -23.29 -40.59
#